data_AF-A0A931C180-F1
#
_entry.id   AF-A0A931C180-F1
#
_cell.length_a   1.000
_cell.length_b   1.000
_cell.length_c   1.000
_cell.angle_alpha   90.00
_cell.angle_beta   90.00
_cell.angle_gamma   90.00
#
_symmetry.space_group_name_H-M   'P 1'
#
loop_
_entity.id
_entity.type
_entity.pdbx_description
1 polymer ?
#
loop_
_entity_poly.entity_id
_entity_poly.type
_entity_poly.pdbx_seq_one_letter_code
_entity_poly.pdbx_strand_id
1 'polypeptide(L)'
;MLKKLITLNNILSVAAFAIVMIFAKPSDKAFSDIVTFISIAAGFSITSLSIIATSTFSKNLYLKENPKNRSQTLLHVLVGNFKNSIFFFTFTVCLILIYKYIDFPNYTISIRTYSFDLIKLFSGFIWYFTILSMVRFVLLVNIFGQFVLQTAKQT
;
A
#
# COMPACT_ATOMS: atom_id res chain seq x y z
N MET A 1 23.85 -2.97 -3.39
CA MET A 1 23.05 -2.07 -2.53
C MET A 1 21.54 -2.24 -2.71
N LEU A 2 21.00 -2.26 -3.95
CA LEU A 2 19.56 -2.45 -4.23
C LEU A 2 18.98 -3.80 -3.74
N LYS A 3 19.72 -4.91 -3.94
CA LYS A 3 19.32 -6.24 -3.40
C LYS A 3 19.19 -6.26 -1.88
N LYS A 4 20.00 -5.46 -1.16
CA LYS A 4 20.02 -5.38 0.32
C LYS A 4 18.80 -4.61 0.85
N LEU A 5 18.33 -3.61 0.09
CA LEU A 5 17.14 -2.82 0.42
C LEU A 5 15.85 -3.61 0.14
N ILE A 6 15.83 -4.41 -0.94
CA ILE A 6 14.71 -5.30 -1.29
C ILE A 6 14.61 -6.47 -0.29
N THR A 7 15.73 -7.08 0.09
CA THR A 7 15.74 -8.15 1.11
C THR A 7 15.36 -7.62 2.49
N LEU A 8 15.81 -6.43 2.89
CA LEU A 8 15.40 -5.80 4.15
C LEU A 8 13.89 -5.50 4.17
N ASN A 9 13.33 -4.98 3.07
CA ASN A 9 11.91 -4.73 2.94
C ASN A 9 11.08 -6.02 3.02
N ASN A 10 11.57 -7.11 2.44
CA ASN A 10 10.92 -8.42 2.49
C ASN A 10 11.00 -9.07 3.89
N ILE A 11 12.11 -8.90 4.61
CA ILE A 11 12.23 -9.40 5.99
C ILE A 11 11.32 -8.61 6.93
N LEU A 12 11.28 -7.29 6.78
CA LEU A 12 10.39 -6.42 7.56
C LEU A 12 8.91 -6.76 7.30
N SER A 13 8.55 -7.06 6.05
CA SER A 13 7.19 -7.44 5.68
C SER A 13 6.78 -8.80 6.26
N VAL A 14 7.68 -9.79 6.26
CA VAL A 14 7.45 -11.10 6.88
C VAL A 14 7.35 -10.99 8.41
N ALA A 15 8.19 -10.17 9.04
CA ALA A 15 8.12 -9.92 10.48
C ALA A 15 6.81 -9.21 10.87
N ALA A 16 6.40 -8.20 10.09
CA ALA A 16 5.12 -7.51 10.28
C ALA A 16 3.93 -8.47 10.13
N PHE A 17 3.96 -9.35 9.13
CA PHE A 17 2.94 -10.39 8.95
C PHE A 17 2.86 -11.34 10.15
N ALA A 18 3.99 -11.81 10.66
CA ALA A 18 4.04 -12.70 11.81
C ALA A 18 3.54 -12.03 13.10
N ILE A 19 3.92 -10.77 13.34
CA ILE A 19 3.44 -9.98 14.50
C ILE A 19 1.92 -9.80 14.42
N VAL A 20 1.40 -9.44 13.26
CA VAL A 20 -0.03 -9.30 13.02
C VAL A 20 -0.78 -10.59 13.32
N MET A 21 -0.28 -11.74 12.85
CA MET A 21 -0.92 -13.04 13.10
C MET A 21 -0.99 -13.41 14.59
N ILE A 22 -0.07 -12.88 15.41
CA ILE A 22 -0.04 -13.15 16.85
C ILE A 22 -0.95 -12.19 17.62
N PHE A 23 -1.01 -10.91 17.25
CA PHE A 23 -1.65 -9.86 18.05
C PHE A 23 -2.97 -9.32 17.48
N ALA A 24 -3.22 -9.47 16.18
CA ALA A 24 -4.42 -8.93 15.56
C ALA A 24 -5.64 -9.79 15.92
N LYS A 25 -6.59 -9.20 16.63
CA LYS A 25 -7.92 -9.79 16.82
C LYS A 25 -8.84 -9.28 15.72
N PRO A 26 -9.36 -10.15 14.83
CA PRO A 26 -10.34 -9.72 13.84
C PRO A 26 -11.57 -9.17 14.56
N SER A 27 -11.95 -7.93 14.25
CA SER A 27 -13.21 -7.34 14.69
C SER A 27 -13.83 -6.57 13.54
N ASP A 28 -15.15 -6.69 13.38
CA ASP A 28 -15.87 -6.04 12.29
C ASP A 28 -15.73 -4.52 12.34
N LYS A 29 -15.63 -3.96 13.55
CA LYS A 29 -15.35 -2.54 13.75
C LYS A 29 -13.99 -2.14 13.20
N ALA A 30 -12.94 -2.90 13.50
CA ALA A 30 -11.61 -2.63 12.98
C ALA A 30 -11.58 -2.68 11.44
N PHE A 31 -12.26 -3.66 10.83
CA PHE A 31 -12.32 -3.72 9.36
C PHE A 31 -13.10 -2.56 8.74
N SER A 32 -14.15 -2.07 9.40
CA SER A 32 -14.85 -0.86 8.98
C SER A 32 -13.92 0.36 9.01
N ASP A 33 -13.20 0.57 10.11
CA ASP A 33 -12.27 1.69 10.27
C ASP A 33 -11.12 1.63 9.24
N ILE A 34 -10.63 0.42 8.97
CA ILE A 34 -9.61 0.15 7.94
C ILE A 34 -10.13 0.53 6.55
N VAL A 35 -11.35 0.10 6.18
CA VAL A 35 -11.94 0.45 4.88
C VAL A 35 -12.05 1.97 4.76
N THR A 36 -12.55 2.65 5.79
CA THR A 36 -12.63 4.12 5.80
C THR A 36 -11.26 4.77 5.56
N PHE A 37 -10.23 4.34 6.28
CA PHE A 37 -8.87 4.82 6.08
C PHE A 37 -8.38 4.59 4.65
N ILE A 38 -8.55 3.38 4.11
CA ILE A 38 -8.07 3.04 2.76
C ILE A 38 -8.83 3.83 1.69
N SER A 39 -10.14 4.07 1.87
CA SER A 39 -10.94 4.91 0.97
C SER A 39 -10.43 6.35 0.95
N ILE A 40 -10.11 6.93 2.12
CA ILE A 40 -9.51 8.26 2.22
C ILE A 40 -8.13 8.29 1.53
N ALA A 41 -7.29 7.29 1.78
CA ALA A 41 -5.96 7.18 1.20
C ALA A 41 -6.00 7.05 -0.34
N ALA A 42 -6.98 6.29 -0.86
CA ALA A 42 -7.23 6.15 -2.29
C ALA A 42 -7.71 7.47 -2.92
N GLY A 43 -8.67 8.15 -2.28
CA GLY A 43 -9.14 9.47 -2.71
C GLY A 43 -8.01 10.48 -2.79
N PHE A 44 -7.22 10.60 -1.71
CA PHE A 44 -6.02 11.45 -1.68
C PHE A 44 -5.07 11.13 -2.83
N SER A 45 -4.83 9.84 -3.10
CA SER A 45 -3.88 9.41 -4.13
C SER A 45 -4.35 9.77 -5.53
N ILE A 46 -5.64 9.61 -5.81
CA ILE A 46 -6.25 9.98 -7.10
C ILE A 46 -6.20 11.50 -7.29
N THR A 47 -6.58 12.27 -6.27
CA THR A 47 -6.54 13.74 -6.32
C THR A 47 -5.12 14.26 -6.48
N SER A 48 -4.17 13.73 -5.71
CA SER A 48 -2.75 14.10 -5.82
C SER A 48 -2.20 13.79 -7.21
N LEU A 49 -2.56 12.64 -7.78
CA LEU A 49 -2.16 12.27 -9.14
C LEU A 49 -2.75 13.23 -10.18
N SER A 50 -4.00 13.66 -10.02
CA SER A 50 -4.64 14.66 -10.90
C SER A 50 -3.95 16.02 -10.83
N ILE A 51 -3.60 16.48 -9.62
CA ILE A 51 -2.84 17.72 -9.41
C ILE A 51 -1.45 17.61 -10.07
N ILE A 52 -0.73 16.51 -9.83
CA ILE A 52 0.58 16.29 -10.46
C ILE A 52 0.43 16.34 -11.98
N ALA A 53 -0.52 15.61 -12.56
CA ALA A 53 -0.70 15.53 -14.02
C ALA A 53 -1.07 16.86 -14.68
N THR A 54 -1.78 17.74 -13.98
CA THR A 54 -2.23 19.04 -14.52
C THR A 54 -1.26 20.19 -14.21
N SER A 55 -0.37 20.02 -13.24
CA SER A 55 0.62 21.04 -12.87
C SER A 55 1.68 21.30 -13.94
N THR A 56 2.16 22.54 -14.04
CA THR A 56 3.33 22.93 -14.86
C THR A 56 4.59 22.15 -14.49
N PHE A 57 4.66 21.67 -13.24
CA PHE A 57 5.74 20.85 -12.72
C PHE A 57 5.82 19.45 -13.38
N SER A 58 4.72 18.88 -13.86
CA SER A 58 4.75 17.62 -14.64
C SER A 58 5.63 17.72 -15.88
N LYS A 59 5.62 18.88 -16.55
CA LYS A 59 6.46 19.16 -17.73
C LYS A 59 7.94 19.16 -17.32
N ASN A 60 8.28 19.77 -16.19
CA ASN A 60 9.65 19.79 -15.66
C ASN A 60 10.15 18.40 -15.22
N LEU A 61 9.27 17.56 -14.66
CA LEU A 61 9.60 16.16 -14.33
C LEU A 61 9.72 15.27 -15.56
N TYR A 62 8.98 15.56 -16.63
CA TYR A 62 9.06 14.82 -17.89
C TYR A 62 10.43 15.01 -18.57
N LEU A 63 11.00 16.21 -18.44
CA LEU A 63 12.33 16.55 -18.96
C LEU A 63 13.48 15.95 -18.14
N LYS A 64 13.22 15.41 -16.94
CA LYS A 64 14.23 14.80 -16.08
C LYS A 64 14.21 13.28 -16.22
N GLU A 65 15.28 12.72 -16.79
CA GLU A 65 15.50 11.27 -16.81
C GLU A 65 15.71 10.71 -15.41
N ASN A 66 15.24 9.49 -15.18
CA ASN A 66 15.49 8.78 -13.94
C ASN A 66 16.97 8.35 -13.88
N PRO A 67 17.74 8.77 -12.85
CA PRO A 67 19.16 8.42 -12.72
C PRO A 67 19.40 6.91 -12.55
N LYS A 68 18.36 6.12 -12.22
CA LYS A 68 18.43 4.66 -12.09
C LYS A 68 17.99 3.90 -13.35
N ASN A 69 17.24 4.53 -14.25
CA ASN A 69 16.79 3.92 -15.51
C ASN A 69 16.53 5.01 -16.55
N ARG A 70 17.46 5.20 -17.49
CA ARG A 70 17.37 6.25 -18.52
C ARG A 70 16.18 6.09 -19.47
N SER A 71 15.57 4.90 -19.53
CA SER A 71 14.37 4.66 -20.33
C SER A 71 13.07 5.19 -19.69
N GLN A 72 13.13 5.73 -18.47
CA GLN A 72 11.98 6.27 -17.76
C GLN A 72 12.25 7.70 -17.28
N THR A 73 11.26 8.56 -17.41
CA THR A 73 11.30 9.90 -16.80
C THR A 73 10.94 9.80 -15.31
N LEU A 74 11.35 10.81 -14.54
CA LEU A 74 10.96 10.90 -13.13
C LEU A 74 9.42 10.94 -12.96
N LEU A 75 8.72 11.53 -13.93
CA LEU A 75 7.25 11.50 -13.98
C LEU A 75 6.69 10.08 -14.08
N HIS A 76 7.30 9.23 -14.91
CA HIS A 76 6.84 7.84 -15.07
C HIS A 76 6.98 7.04 -13.76
N VAL A 77 8.10 7.22 -13.05
CA VAL A 77 8.32 6.60 -11.72
C VAL A 77 7.27 7.09 -10.72
N LEU A 78 6.99 8.39 -10.73
CA LEU A 78 6.04 9.00 -9.84
C LEU A 78 4.61 8.48 -10.07
N VAL A 79 4.14 8.57 -11.31
CA VAL A 79 2.82 8.05 -11.70
C VAL A 79 2.74 6.54 -11.39
N GLY A 80 3.81 5.80 -11.61
CA GLY A 80 3.92 4.39 -11.24
C GLY A 80 3.71 4.15 -9.74
N ASN A 81 4.32 4.97 -8.87
CA ASN A 81 4.15 4.85 -7.43
C ASN A 81 2.71 5.13 -6.97
N PHE A 82 2.07 6.16 -7.54
CA PHE A 82 0.66 6.46 -7.26
C PHE A 82 -0.27 5.35 -7.75
N LYS A 83 -0.12 4.89 -8.99
CA LYS A 83 -0.91 3.79 -9.55
C LYS A 83 -0.75 2.50 -8.74
N ASN A 84 0.48 2.16 -8.38
CA ASN A 84 0.76 0.98 -7.56
C ASN A 84 0.07 1.08 -6.20
N SER A 85 0.15 2.24 -5.54
CA SER A 85 -0.51 2.42 -4.24
C SER A 85 -2.02 2.36 -4.33
N ILE A 86 -2.63 2.97 -5.36
CA ILE A 86 -4.07 2.86 -5.64
C ILE A 86 -4.45 1.38 -5.84
N PHE A 87 -3.66 0.62 -6.60
CA PHE A 87 -3.89 -0.82 -6.76
C PHE A 87 -3.85 -1.56 -5.42
N PHE A 88 -2.86 -1.29 -4.56
CA PHE A 88 -2.80 -1.87 -3.21
C PHE A 88 -4.01 -1.50 -2.35
N PHE A 89 -4.47 -0.26 -2.40
CA PHE A 89 -5.65 0.19 -1.67
C PHE A 89 -6.91 -0.53 -2.15
N THR A 90 -7.16 -0.55 -3.45
CA THR A 90 -8.30 -1.25 -4.04
C THR A 90 -8.25 -2.74 -3.73
N PHE A 91 -7.08 -3.37 -3.86
CA PHE A 91 -6.90 -4.79 -3.56
C PHE A 91 -7.21 -5.10 -2.08
N THR A 92 -6.76 -4.24 -1.16
CA THR A 92 -7.03 -4.41 0.27
C THR A 92 -8.52 -4.25 0.59
N VAL A 93 -9.21 -3.29 -0.04
CA VAL A 93 -10.66 -3.15 0.09
C VAL A 93 -11.38 -4.39 -0.44
N CYS A 94 -10.98 -4.91 -1.60
CA CYS A 94 -11.56 -6.14 -2.15
C CYS A 94 -11.38 -7.34 -1.21
N LEU A 95 -10.20 -7.49 -0.60
CA LEU A 95 -9.95 -8.52 0.42
C LEU A 95 -10.89 -8.40 1.63
N ILE A 96 -11.13 -7.17 2.11
CA ILE A 96 -12.05 -6.93 3.23
C ILE A 96 -13.50 -7.24 2.84
N LEU A 97 -13.92 -6.86 1.64
CA LEU A 97 -15.25 -7.18 1.13
C LEU A 97 -15.45 -8.69 1.00
N ILE A 98 -14.46 -9.40 0.48
CA ILE A 98 -14.45 -10.86 0.41
C ILE A 98 -14.59 -11.44 1.82
N TYR A 99 -13.79 -10.99 2.78
CA TYR A 99 -13.86 -11.46 4.18
C TYR A 99 -15.23 -11.25 4.82
N LYS A 100 -15.86 -10.12 4.55
CA LYS A 100 -17.12 -9.73 5.20
C LYS A 100 -18.35 -10.38 4.58
N TYR A 101 -18.34 -10.63 3.27
CA TYR A 101 -19.54 -11.04 2.53
C TYR A 101 -19.46 -12.45 1.94
N ILE A 102 -18.28 -13.09 1.95
CA ILE A 102 -18.15 -14.49 1.56
C ILE A 102 -18.05 -15.32 2.83
N ASP A 103 -18.98 -16.25 3.01
CA ASP A 103 -18.91 -17.22 4.10
C ASP A 103 -17.72 -18.14 3.89
N PHE A 104 -16.69 -17.95 4.70
CA PHE A 104 -15.54 -18.85 4.72
C PHE A 104 -15.89 -20.09 5.52
N PRO A 105 -15.75 -21.31 4.94
CA PRO A 105 -15.93 -22.51 5.72
C PRO A 105 -14.91 -22.55 6.86
N ASN A 106 -15.37 -22.93 8.06
CA ASN A 106 -14.52 -23.16 9.23
C ASN A 106 -13.68 -24.43 9.02
N TYR A 107 -12.71 -24.36 8.10
CA TYR A 107 -11.78 -25.43 7.83
C TYR A 107 -10.52 -25.24 8.68
N THR A 108 -10.27 -26.19 9.56
CA THR A 108 -9.07 -26.23 10.41
C THR A 108 -8.02 -27.11 9.74
N ILE A 109 -6.88 -26.52 9.36
CA ILE A 109 -5.75 -27.29 8.85
C ILE A 109 -4.90 -27.71 10.04
N SER A 110 -4.88 -29.01 10.32
CA SER A 110 -4.12 -29.60 11.43
C SER A 110 -2.80 -30.17 10.92
N ILE A 111 -1.67 -29.57 11.32
CA ILE A 111 -0.33 -30.13 11.06
C ILE A 111 0.29 -30.53 12.39
N ARG A 112 0.26 -31.84 12.66
CA ARG A 112 0.91 -32.56 13.78
C ARG A 112 0.53 -32.08 15.20
N THR A 113 0.90 -30.85 15.57
CA THR A 113 0.62 -30.23 16.89
C THR A 113 0.01 -28.84 16.77
N TYR A 114 -0.08 -28.28 15.56
CA TYR A 114 -0.59 -26.94 15.32
C TYR A 114 -1.86 -27.01 14.47
N SER A 115 -2.94 -26.41 14.96
CA SER A 115 -4.17 -26.19 14.21
C SER A 115 -4.25 -24.74 13.75
N PHE A 116 -4.42 -24.53 12.45
CA PHE A 116 -4.60 -23.20 11.88
C PHE A 116 -6.03 -23.06 11.33
N ASP A 117 -6.72 -22.01 11.75
CA ASP A 117 -8.03 -21.65 11.20
C ASP A 117 -7.84 -20.84 9.93
N LEU A 118 -8.44 -21.28 8.81
CA LEU A 118 -8.36 -20.58 7.53
C LEU A 118 -8.86 -19.12 7.62
N ILE A 119 -9.90 -18.88 8.44
CA ILE A 119 -10.43 -17.54 8.69
C ILE A 119 -9.40 -16.64 9.38
N LYS A 120 -8.68 -17.16 10.39
CA LYS A 120 -7.64 -16.39 11.08
C LYS A 120 -6.49 -16.06 10.12
N LEU A 121 -6.10 -17.03 9.29
CA LEU A 121 -5.06 -16.84 8.27
C LEU A 121 -5.47 -15.76 7.25
N PHE A 122 -6.71 -15.80 6.76
CA PHE A 122 -7.24 -14.78 5.85
C PHE A 122 -7.32 -13.40 6.51
N SER A 123 -7.76 -13.34 7.78
CA SER A 123 -7.78 -12.08 8.53
C SER A 123 -6.37 -11.49 8.71
N GLY A 124 -5.35 -12.34 8.92
CA GLY A 124 -3.95 -11.91 8.99
C GLY A 124 -3.44 -11.35 7.67
N PHE A 125 -3.85 -11.92 6.53
CA PHE A 125 -3.56 -11.35 5.21
C PHE A 125 -4.13 -9.94 5.06
N ILE A 126 -5.39 -9.73 5.44
CA ILE A 126 -6.03 -8.40 5.37
C ILE A 126 -5.24 -7.38 6.18
N TRP A 127 -4.91 -7.71 7.42
CA TRP A 127 -4.14 -6.82 8.30
C TRP A 127 -2.75 -6.51 7.74
N TYR A 128 -2.07 -7.50 7.18
CA TYR A 128 -0.79 -7.29 6.52
C TYR A 128 -0.89 -6.33 5.34
N PHE A 129 -1.86 -6.53 4.45
CA PHE A 129 -2.10 -5.62 3.32
C PHE A 129 -2.54 -4.23 3.77
N THR A 130 -3.23 -4.12 4.91
CA THR A 130 -3.59 -2.85 5.54
C THR A 130 -2.36 -2.09 6.02
N ILE A 131 -1.46 -2.73 6.76
CA ILE A 131 -0.22 -2.09 7.22
C ILE A 131 0.64 -1.69 6.02
N LEU A 132 0.76 -2.55 5.02
CA LEU A 132 1.48 -2.24 3.79
C LEU A 132 0.87 -1.03 3.07
N SER A 133 -0.45 -0.93 3.05
CA SER A 133 -1.18 0.23 2.53
C SER A 133 -0.87 1.50 3.32
N MET A 134 -0.85 1.45 4.66
CA MET A 134 -0.45 2.58 5.50
C MET A 134 0.97 3.07 5.19
N VAL A 135 1.94 2.16 5.12
CA VAL A 135 3.34 2.51 4.81
C VAL A 135 3.43 3.17 3.43
N ARG A 136 2.75 2.62 2.43
CA ARG A 136 2.69 3.20 1.07
C ARG A 136 2.05 4.57 1.05
N PHE A 137 0.98 4.78 1.84
CA PHE A 137 0.33 6.07 1.97
C PHE A 137 1.29 7.13 2.54
N VAL A 138 2.00 6.82 3.63
CA VAL A 138 3.00 7.73 4.21
C VAL A 138 4.11 8.07 3.20
N LEU A 139 4.60 7.07 2.46
CA LEU A 139 5.58 7.29 1.40
C LEU A 139 5.03 8.21 0.30
N LEU A 140 3.78 8.01 -0.13
CA LEU A 140 3.13 8.88 -1.11
C LEU A 140 2.98 10.31 -0.61
N VAL A 141 2.57 10.51 0.64
CA VAL A 141 2.46 11.85 1.25
C VAL A 141 3.82 12.55 1.28
N ASN A 142 4.88 11.85 1.67
CA ASN A 142 6.24 12.42 1.67
C ASN A 142 6.72 12.78 0.26
N ILE A 143 6.49 11.89 -0.70
CA ILE A 143 6.82 12.09 -2.10
C ILE A 143 6.05 13.30 -2.66
N PHE A 144 4.74 13.36 -2.42
CA PHE A 144 3.88 14.48 -2.81
C PHE A 144 4.32 15.80 -2.17
N GLY A 145 4.60 15.80 -0.86
CA GLY A 145 5.07 16.97 -0.12
C GLY A 145 6.37 17.54 -0.69
N GLN A 146 7.32 16.66 -1.05
CA GLN A 146 8.54 17.09 -1.74
C GLN A 146 8.25 17.77 -3.09
N PHE A 147 7.25 17.30 -3.84
CA PHE A 147 6.86 17.95 -5.10
C PHE A 147 6.17 19.28 -4.92
N VAL A 148 5.28 19.40 -3.94
CA VAL A 148 4.62 20.67 -3.62
C VAL A 148 5.69 21.71 -3.27
N LEU A 149 6.66 21.36 -2.42
CA LEU A 149 7.76 22.25 -2.04
C LEU A 149 8.68 22.62 -3.22
N GLN A 150 8.96 21.69 -4.13
CA GLN A 150 9.76 21.96 -5.32
C GLN A 150 9.05 22.88 -6.32
N THR A 151 7.73 22.71 -6.47
CA THR A 151 6.91 23.56 -7.34
C THR A 151 6.86 24.98 -6.79
N ALA A 152 6.66 25.14 -5.48
CA ALA A 152 6.59 26.46 -4.83
C ALA A 152 7.87 27.30 -5.02
N LYS A 153 9.05 26.66 -5.06
CA LYS A 153 10.34 27.34 -5.29
C LYS A 153 10.58 27.80 -6.73
N GLN A 154 9.81 27.30 -7.70
CA GLN A 154 9.94 27.65 -9.12
C GLN A 154 9.00 28.79 -9.54
N THR A 155 8.11 29.21 -8.64
CA THR A 155 7.24 30.39 -8.73
C THR A 155 7.89 31.57 -8.03
#